data_AF-A0A4R1RLH9-F1
#
_entry.id   AF-A0A4R1RLH9-F1
#
_cell.length_a   1.000
_cell.length_b   1.000
_cell.length_c   1.000
_cell.angle_alpha   90.00
_cell.angle_beta   90.00
_cell.angle_gamma   90.00
#
_symmetry.space_group_name_H-M   'P 1'
#
loop_
_entity.id
_entity.type
_entity.pdbx_description
1 polymer ?
#
loop_
_entity_poly.entity_id
_entity_poly.type
_entity_poly.pdbx_seq_one_letter_code
_entity_poly.pdbx_strand_id
1 'polypeptide(L)'
;MKNSNQNKDNISSFHKDKLGMDIPEGYFAKSKENILSKLIIKPEAPKQTVFWLKPMVYYPIAASIVLAMALTLWMKNDITKNDNQITTTEEKQILNSEFLDGDFLITSLMVSDSQMNTYLDSYIINNVVMEAEKDEQQLENIFLNSVLIEDSLINSFLDKSLIENFIL
;
A
#
# COMPACT_ATOMS: atom_id res chain seq x y z
N MET A 1 21.49 -45.27 10.33
CA MET A 1 20.19 -44.56 10.28
C MET A 1 19.96 -43.93 11.65
N LYS A 2 20.23 -42.63 11.81
CA LYS A 2 20.23 -41.94 13.11
C LYS A 2 18.84 -41.31 13.34
N ASN A 3 18.19 -41.73 14.42
CA ASN A 3 16.82 -41.37 14.79
C ASN A 3 16.61 -39.85 14.88
N SER A 4 15.66 -39.33 14.09
CA SER A 4 15.22 -37.92 14.04
C SER A 4 14.48 -37.44 15.32
N ASN A 5 14.33 -38.30 16.33
CA ASN A 5 13.58 -37.99 17.55
C ASN A 5 14.35 -37.17 18.59
N GLN A 6 15.68 -37.03 18.49
CA GLN A 6 16.48 -36.39 19.54
C GLN A 6 16.37 -34.85 19.63
N ASN A 7 15.67 -34.20 18.69
CA ASN A 7 15.52 -32.74 18.70
C ASN A 7 14.21 -32.25 19.35
N LYS A 8 13.23 -33.14 19.60
CA LYS A 8 11.96 -32.75 20.22
C LYS A 8 12.07 -32.64 21.75
N ASP A 9 12.90 -33.48 22.35
CA ASP A 9 13.04 -33.57 23.80
C ASP A 9 13.82 -32.38 24.40
N ASN A 10 14.61 -31.67 23.58
CA ASN A 10 15.45 -30.54 24.02
C ASN A 10 14.73 -29.18 24.05
N ILE A 11 13.57 -29.04 23.40
CA ILE A 11 12.85 -27.75 23.37
C ILE A 11 11.93 -27.62 24.58
N SER A 12 11.28 -28.72 25.01
CA SER A 12 10.44 -28.72 26.20
C SER A 12 11.25 -28.46 27.48
N SER A 13 12.46 -29.01 27.57
CA SER A 13 13.38 -28.75 28.69
C SER A 13 13.82 -27.29 28.75
N PHE A 14 14.08 -26.65 27.61
CA PHE A 14 14.50 -25.25 27.56
C PHE A 14 13.43 -24.29 28.13
N HIS A 15 12.15 -24.56 27.86
CA HIS A 15 11.05 -23.77 28.42
C HIS A 15 10.88 -24.00 29.93
N LYS A 16 11.11 -25.22 30.41
CA LYS A 16 11.05 -25.56 31.84
C LYS A 16 12.17 -24.88 32.63
N ASP A 17 13.40 -24.93 32.12
CA ASP A 17 14.58 -24.40 32.81
C ASP A 17 14.64 -22.86 32.82
N LYS A 18 14.17 -22.19 31.75
CA LYS A 18 14.16 -20.72 31.67
C LYS A 18 12.90 -20.05 32.21
N LEU A 19 11.73 -20.69 32.08
CA LEU A 19 10.44 -20.06 32.41
C LEU A 19 9.81 -20.65 33.67
N GLY A 20 10.40 -21.71 34.24
CA GLY A 20 9.93 -22.34 35.49
C GLY A 20 8.56 -22.99 35.38
N MET A 21 8.05 -23.20 34.16
CA MET A 21 6.68 -23.66 33.93
C MET A 21 6.68 -24.93 33.07
N ASP A 22 6.08 -26.00 33.58
CA ASP A 22 5.96 -27.26 32.87
C ASP A 22 4.81 -27.18 31.86
N ILE A 23 5.00 -27.73 30.66
CA ILE A 23 3.99 -27.67 29.60
C ILE A 23 2.93 -28.75 29.90
N PRO A 24 1.64 -28.39 30.07
CA PRO A 24 0.60 -29.36 30.34
C PRO A 24 0.46 -30.39 29.21
N GLU A 25 0.14 -31.63 29.57
CA GLU A 25 -0.07 -32.71 28.62
C GLU A 25 -1.17 -32.33 27.62
N GLY A 26 -0.86 -32.42 26.32
CA GLY A 26 -1.83 -32.14 25.25
C GLY A 26 -1.99 -30.67 24.83
N TYR A 27 -1.27 -29.71 25.43
CA TYR A 27 -1.41 -28.26 25.12
C TYR A 27 -1.35 -27.94 23.61
N PHE A 28 -0.46 -28.61 22.86
CA PHE A 28 -0.28 -28.38 21.43
C PHE A 28 -1.05 -29.35 20.52
N ALA A 29 -1.82 -30.30 21.06
CA ALA A 29 -2.48 -31.34 20.26
C ALA A 29 -3.46 -30.75 19.23
N LYS A 30 -4.33 -29.85 19.70
CA LYS A 30 -5.34 -29.17 18.87
C LYS A 30 -4.74 -28.27 17.78
N SER A 31 -3.61 -27.63 18.06
CA SER A 31 -2.91 -26.78 17.08
C SER A 31 -2.31 -27.64 15.95
N LYS A 32 -1.66 -28.75 16.31
CA LYS A 32 -1.09 -29.69 15.34
C LYS A 32 -2.15 -30.30 14.44
N GLU A 33 -3.28 -30.69 15.01
CA GLU A 33 -4.42 -31.22 14.26
C GLU A 33 -5.00 -30.19 13.28
N ASN A 34 -5.17 -28.93 13.71
CA ASN A 34 -5.64 -27.84 12.85
C ASN A 34 -4.68 -27.48 11.72
N ILE A 35 -3.36 -27.57 11.95
CA ILE A 35 -2.37 -27.31 10.90
C ILE A 35 -2.41 -28.45 9.89
N LEU A 36 -2.45 -29.71 10.36
CA LEU A 36 -2.46 -30.89 9.50
C LEU A 36 -3.73 -30.94 8.62
N SER A 37 -4.90 -30.65 9.19
CA SER A 37 -6.16 -30.64 8.44
C SER A 37 -6.16 -29.56 7.35
N LYS A 38 -5.60 -28.37 7.60
CA LYS A 38 -5.51 -27.29 6.61
C LYS A 38 -4.56 -27.57 5.45
N LEU A 39 -3.54 -28.41 5.66
CA LEU A 39 -2.60 -28.82 4.61
C LEU A 39 -3.17 -29.92 3.71
N ILE A 40 -3.95 -30.85 4.28
CA ILE A 40 -4.54 -31.98 3.54
C ILE A 40 -5.77 -31.53 2.72
N ILE A 41 -6.50 -30.50 3.17
CA ILE A 41 -7.78 -30.08 2.57
C ILE A 41 -7.63 -29.03 1.44
N LYS A 42 -6.44 -28.45 1.21
CA LYS A 42 -6.22 -27.53 0.08
C LYS A 42 -5.65 -28.28 -1.14
N PRO A 43 -6.48 -28.78 -2.09
CA PRO A 43 -5.97 -29.03 -3.43
C PRO A 43 -5.46 -27.69 -3.99
N GLU A 44 -4.27 -27.71 -4.60
CA GLU A 44 -3.69 -26.52 -5.24
C GLU A 44 -4.72 -25.85 -6.14
N ALA A 45 -5.06 -24.60 -5.85
CA ALA A 45 -5.94 -23.82 -6.71
C ALA A 45 -5.35 -23.79 -8.14
N PRO A 46 -6.17 -23.97 -9.19
CA PRO A 46 -5.67 -23.96 -10.56
C PRO A 46 -4.98 -22.63 -10.83
N LYS A 47 -3.69 -22.70 -11.18
CA LYS A 47 -2.84 -21.54 -11.49
C LYS A 47 -3.56 -20.72 -12.57
N GLN A 48 -3.98 -19.51 -12.23
CA GLN A 48 -4.54 -18.56 -13.19
C GLN A 48 -3.48 -18.27 -14.25
N THR A 49 -3.64 -18.87 -15.43
CA THR A 49 -2.80 -18.56 -16.59
C THR A 49 -3.17 -17.16 -17.06
N VAL A 50 -2.34 -16.19 -16.71
CA VAL A 50 -2.46 -14.80 -17.15
C VAL A 50 -2.41 -14.79 -18.68
N PHE A 51 -3.52 -14.38 -19.30
CA PHE A 51 -3.77 -14.42 -20.76
C PHE A 51 -2.87 -13.48 -21.59
N TRP A 52 -1.82 -12.91 -20.99
CA TRP A 52 -1.12 -11.72 -21.48
C TRP A 52 0.14 -12.00 -22.31
N LEU A 53 0.45 -13.27 -22.62
CA LEU A 53 1.68 -13.64 -23.36
C LEU A 53 1.43 -14.55 -24.57
N LYS A 54 0.50 -14.20 -25.46
CA LYS A 54 0.51 -14.78 -26.81
C LYS A 54 1.28 -13.88 -27.77
N PRO A 55 2.54 -14.22 -28.15
CA PRO A 55 3.39 -13.36 -28.98
C PRO A 55 2.94 -13.20 -30.44
N MET A 56 1.85 -13.85 -30.86
CA MET A 56 1.42 -13.87 -32.25
C MET A 56 0.76 -12.57 -32.72
N VAL A 57 0.38 -11.66 -31.82
CA VAL A 57 -0.31 -10.40 -32.16
C VAL A 57 0.58 -9.16 -32.17
N TYR A 58 1.86 -9.25 -31.79
CA TYR A 58 2.74 -8.08 -31.70
C TYR A 58 2.99 -7.41 -33.06
N TYR A 59 3.21 -8.21 -34.12
CA TYR A 59 3.51 -7.70 -35.45
C TYR A 59 2.34 -6.97 -36.15
N PRO A 60 1.11 -7.53 -36.20
CA PRO A 60 -0.01 -6.83 -36.86
C PRO A 60 -0.42 -5.55 -36.12
N ILE A 61 -0.31 -5.51 -34.79
CA ILE A 61 -0.63 -4.32 -33.98
C ILE A 61 0.40 -3.20 -34.26
N ALA A 62 1.69 -3.52 -34.24
CA ALA A 62 2.74 -2.54 -34.54
C ALA A 62 2.61 -1.97 -35.97
N ALA A 63 2.34 -2.84 -36.96
CA ALA A 63 2.14 -2.41 -38.34
C ALA A 63 0.92 -1.49 -38.51
N SER A 64 -0.17 -1.73 -37.77
CA SER A 64 -1.36 -0.88 -37.77
C SER A 64 -1.06 0.54 -37.26
N ILE A 65 -0.26 0.66 -36.20
CA ILE A 65 0.13 1.95 -35.63
C ILE A 65 1.00 2.74 -36.63
N VAL A 66 2.00 2.09 -37.22
CA VAL A 66 2.87 2.73 -38.23
C VAL A 66 2.08 3.15 -39.46
N LEU A 67 1.12 2.33 -39.92
CA LEU A 67 0.25 2.65 -41.04
C LEU A 67 -0.68 3.84 -40.72
N ALA A 68 -1.23 3.91 -39.51
CA ALA A 68 -2.04 5.04 -39.07
C ALA A 68 -1.24 6.35 -39.05
N MET A 69 0.01 6.32 -38.55
CA MET A 69 0.91 7.49 -38.57
C MET A 69 1.30 7.92 -40.00
N ALA A 70 1.56 6.96 -40.89
CA ALA A 70 1.87 7.27 -42.28
C ALA A 70 0.66 7.87 -43.02
N LEU A 71 -0.54 7.37 -42.73
CA LEU A 71 -1.79 7.87 -43.33
C LEU A 71 -2.10 9.30 -42.91
N THR A 72 -1.88 9.66 -41.64
CA THR A 72 -2.11 11.03 -41.13
C THR A 72 -1.14 12.04 -41.74
N LEU A 73 0.13 11.67 -41.96
CA LEU A 73 1.10 12.51 -42.67
C LEU A 73 0.75 12.67 -44.16
N TRP A 74 0.30 11.59 -44.81
CA TRP A 74 -0.08 11.63 -46.22
C TRP A 74 -1.30 12.53 -46.48
N MET A 75 -2.33 12.45 -45.63
CA MET A 75 -3.52 13.32 -45.72
C MET A 75 -3.21 14.80 -45.43
N LYS A 76 -2.17 15.10 -44.64
CA LYS A 76 -1.79 16.48 -44.27
C LYS A 76 -1.05 17.23 -45.39
N ASN A 77 -0.49 16.51 -46.36
CA ASN A 77 0.30 17.10 -47.45
C ASN A 77 -0.54 17.97 -48.40
N ASP A 78 -1.83 17.65 -48.61
CA ASP A 78 -2.70 18.42 -49.51
C ASP A 78 -3.34 19.66 -48.84
N ILE A 79 -3.26 19.76 -47.51
CA ILE A 79 -3.90 20.81 -46.71
C ILE A 79 -2.94 21.99 -46.46
N THR A 80 -1.64 21.82 -46.70
CA THR A 80 -0.63 22.80 -46.31
C THR A 80 -0.21 23.71 -47.48
N LYS A 81 -1.17 24.49 -47.97
CA LYS A 81 -0.91 25.85 -48.47
C LYS A 81 -1.68 26.84 -47.62
N ASN A 82 -1.39 26.87 -46.32
CA ASN A 82 -1.65 28.05 -45.54
C ASN A 82 -0.65 28.14 -44.39
N ASP A 83 -0.09 29.32 -44.28
CA ASP A 83 0.84 29.74 -43.25
C ASP A 83 0.17 29.76 -41.87
N ASN A 84 1.00 29.67 -40.84
CA ASN A 84 0.73 29.92 -39.41
C ASN A 84 0.33 28.76 -38.49
N GLN A 85 1.30 28.49 -37.62
CA GLN A 85 1.20 28.09 -36.21
C GLN A 85 0.78 26.65 -35.88
N ILE A 86 1.80 25.94 -35.40
CA ILE A 86 1.77 24.64 -34.76
C ILE A 86 0.87 24.70 -33.52
N THR A 87 -0.35 24.19 -33.64
CA THR A 87 -1.16 23.79 -32.48
C THR A 87 -0.77 22.36 -32.11
N THR A 88 0.18 22.22 -31.17
CA THR A 88 0.50 20.96 -30.50
C THR A 88 0.73 21.26 -29.03
N THR A 89 -0.33 21.69 -28.36
CA THR A 89 -0.30 22.03 -26.93
C THR A 89 -1.07 21.03 -26.09
N GLU A 90 -2.04 20.30 -26.64
CA GLU A 90 -2.98 19.49 -25.84
C GLU A 90 -2.49 18.06 -25.55
N GLU A 91 -1.73 17.43 -26.44
CA GLU A 91 -1.29 16.03 -26.27
C GLU A 91 -0.03 15.87 -25.41
N LYS A 92 0.75 16.95 -25.23
CA LYS A 92 1.96 16.95 -24.39
C LYS A 92 1.63 17.08 -22.90
N GLN A 93 0.43 17.53 -22.54
CA GLN A 93 0.06 17.75 -21.13
C GLN A 93 -0.32 16.45 -20.41
N ILE A 94 -0.86 15.45 -21.13
CA ILE A 94 -1.45 14.25 -20.53
C ILE A 94 -0.40 13.22 -20.08
N LEU A 95 0.75 13.13 -20.77
CA LEU A 95 1.83 12.20 -20.40
C LEU A 95 2.74 12.72 -19.28
N ASN A 96 2.64 13.99 -18.93
CA ASN A 96 3.54 14.63 -17.97
C ASN A 96 2.89 14.84 -16.59
N SER A 97 1.57 14.96 -16.46
CA SER A 97 0.98 15.24 -15.13
C SER A 97 1.19 14.10 -14.14
N GLU A 98 0.86 12.85 -14.50
CA GLU A 98 0.94 11.71 -13.58
C GLU A 98 2.39 11.35 -13.18
N PHE A 99 3.37 11.67 -14.02
CA PHE A 99 4.80 11.49 -13.72
C PHE A 99 5.38 12.64 -12.89
N LEU A 100 4.88 13.87 -13.08
CA LEU A 100 5.35 15.07 -12.37
C LEU A 100 4.68 15.28 -11.01
N ASP A 101 3.55 14.63 -10.76
CA ASP A 101 2.77 14.81 -9.54
C ASP A 101 3.35 14.05 -8.32
N GLY A 102 4.25 13.08 -8.55
CA GLY A 102 4.72 12.16 -7.51
C GLY A 102 6.12 12.39 -6.95
N ASP A 103 7.04 13.04 -7.69
CA ASP A 103 8.45 13.12 -7.30
C ASP A 103 8.96 14.56 -7.27
N PHE A 104 9.20 15.07 -6.06
CA PHE A 104 9.77 16.39 -5.78
C PHE A 104 11.00 16.71 -6.64
N LEU A 105 11.89 15.73 -6.85
CA LEU A 105 13.13 15.95 -7.60
C LEU A 105 12.84 16.21 -9.08
N ILE A 106 11.83 15.53 -9.63
CA ILE A 106 11.44 15.69 -11.02
C ILE A 106 10.65 16.99 -11.21
N THR A 107 9.70 17.29 -10.32
CA THR A 107 8.93 18.53 -10.39
C THR A 107 9.84 19.75 -10.20
N SER A 108 10.86 19.65 -9.32
CA SER A 108 11.88 20.70 -9.12
C SER A 108 12.70 20.99 -10.37
N LEU A 109 12.87 20.02 -11.28
CA LEU A 109 13.57 20.23 -12.56
C LEU A 109 12.70 20.94 -13.61
N MET A 110 11.37 20.87 -13.47
CA MET A 110 10.42 21.50 -14.39
C MET A 110 9.93 22.88 -13.91
N VAL A 111 10.06 23.18 -12.61
CA VAL A 111 9.73 24.50 -12.06
C VAL A 111 10.82 25.51 -12.42
N SER A 112 10.41 26.67 -12.94
CA SER A 112 11.34 27.76 -13.25
C SER A 112 11.97 28.34 -11.97
N ASP A 113 13.23 28.78 -12.05
CA ASP A 113 13.94 29.41 -10.92
C ASP A 113 13.14 30.54 -10.26
N SER A 114 12.41 31.34 -11.05
CA SER A 114 11.58 32.44 -10.55
C SER A 114 10.40 32.01 -9.67
N GLN A 115 9.97 30.76 -9.81
CA GLN A 115 8.84 30.16 -9.08
C GLN A 115 9.29 29.11 -8.07
N MET A 116 10.59 28.80 -8.02
CA MET A 116 11.16 27.77 -7.16
C MET A 116 10.84 28.03 -5.68
N ASN A 117 10.98 29.27 -5.21
CA ASN A 117 10.71 29.58 -3.80
C ASN A 117 9.25 29.28 -3.43
N THR A 118 8.30 29.74 -4.23
CA THR A 118 6.86 29.49 -4.00
C THR A 118 6.51 28.01 -4.09
N TYR A 119 7.18 27.27 -5.00
CA TYR A 119 7.02 25.82 -5.11
C TYR A 119 7.54 25.10 -3.85
N LEU A 120 8.75 25.44 -3.38
CA LEU A 120 9.32 24.87 -2.16
C LEU A 120 8.47 25.16 -0.93
N ASP A 121 7.98 26.39 -0.79
CA ASP A 121 7.09 26.78 0.31
C ASP A 121 5.81 25.92 0.32
N SER A 122 5.17 25.79 -0.85
CA SER A 122 3.97 24.96 -0.99
C SER A 122 4.24 23.47 -0.75
N TYR A 123 5.38 22.97 -1.23
CA TYR A 123 5.77 21.57 -1.04
C TYR A 123 6.01 21.25 0.44
N ILE A 124 6.76 22.10 1.16
CA ILE A 124 7.04 21.91 2.59
C ILE A 124 5.75 21.95 3.40
N ILE A 125 4.86 22.93 3.14
CA ILE A 125 3.61 23.04 3.90
C ILE A 125 2.70 21.82 3.64
N ASN A 126 2.50 21.43 2.38
CA ASN A 126 1.51 20.41 2.05
C ASN A 126 2.02 18.98 2.25
N ASN A 127 3.27 18.68 1.93
CA ASN A 127 3.79 17.31 1.96
C ASN A 127 4.64 17.02 3.21
N VAL A 128 5.21 18.03 3.86
CA VAL A 128 6.05 17.80 5.06
C VAL A 128 5.27 18.15 6.33
N VAL A 129 4.77 19.38 6.43
CA VAL A 129 4.10 19.86 7.66
C VAL A 129 2.73 19.20 7.83
N MET A 130 1.88 19.24 6.80
CA MET A 130 0.53 18.69 6.89
C MET A 130 0.52 17.16 7.01
N GLU A 131 1.46 16.47 6.38
CA GLU A 131 1.60 15.02 6.54
C GLU A 131 2.09 14.66 7.96
N ALA A 132 3.06 15.40 8.51
CA ALA A 132 3.47 15.24 9.90
C ALA A 132 2.34 15.53 10.89
N GLU A 133 1.53 16.57 10.68
CA GLU A 133 0.36 16.85 11.52
C GLU A 133 -0.69 15.74 11.44
N LYS A 134 -0.92 15.19 10.24
CA LYS A 134 -1.86 14.07 10.06
C LYS A 134 -1.39 12.83 10.82
N ASP A 135 -0.10 12.54 10.80
CA ASP A 135 0.49 11.43 11.56
C ASP A 135 0.38 11.67 13.07
N GLU A 136 0.60 12.91 13.54
CA GLU A 136 0.40 13.30 14.94
C GLU A 136 -1.07 13.11 15.37
N GLN A 137 -2.03 13.59 14.58
CA GLN A 137 -3.46 13.40 14.85
C GLN A 137 -3.85 11.93 14.88
N GLN A 138 -3.26 11.10 14.02
CA GLN A 138 -3.49 9.65 14.04
C GLN A 138 -2.94 9.02 15.31
N LEU A 139 -1.73 9.41 15.73
CA LEU A 139 -1.13 8.96 16.98
C LEU A 139 -1.97 9.38 18.19
N GLU A 140 -2.44 10.63 18.21
CA GLU A 140 -3.31 11.15 19.26
C GLU A 140 -4.63 10.37 19.31
N ASN A 141 -5.23 10.08 18.16
CA ASN A 141 -6.45 9.27 18.10
C ASN A 141 -6.21 7.83 18.63
N ILE A 142 -5.08 7.21 18.28
CA ILE A 142 -4.68 5.91 18.84
C ILE A 142 -4.51 6.00 20.37
N PHE A 143 -3.87 7.07 20.85
CA PHE A 143 -3.67 7.30 22.28
C PHE A 143 -5.00 7.50 23.02
N LEU A 144 -5.90 8.36 22.51
CA LEU A 144 -7.22 8.59 23.08
C LEU A 144 -8.07 7.31 23.07
N ASN A 145 -8.03 6.54 21.98
CA ASN A 145 -8.72 5.26 21.92
C ASN A 145 -8.14 4.26 22.92
N SER A 146 -6.83 4.19 23.10
CA SER A 146 -6.23 3.31 24.13
C SER A 146 -6.61 3.77 25.54
N VAL A 147 -6.48 5.05 25.88
CA VAL A 147 -6.82 5.53 27.23
C VAL A 147 -8.32 5.40 27.54
N LEU A 148 -9.21 5.73 26.60
CA LEU A 148 -10.65 5.79 26.84
C LEU A 148 -11.37 4.45 26.64
N ILE A 149 -10.90 3.59 25.73
CA ILE A 149 -11.53 2.29 25.45
C ILE A 149 -10.98 1.22 26.40
N GLU A 150 -9.69 1.28 26.76
CA GLU A 150 -9.06 0.31 27.65
C GLU A 150 -9.43 0.56 29.12
N ASP A 151 -9.80 1.79 29.49
CA ASP A 151 -10.36 2.13 30.80
C ASP A 151 -11.91 2.05 30.83
N SER A 152 -12.46 0.97 30.25
CA SER A 152 -13.89 0.59 30.33
C SER A 152 -14.45 0.50 31.77
N LEU A 153 -13.59 0.63 32.79
CA LEU A 153 -13.98 0.81 34.20
C LEU A 153 -14.44 2.24 34.52
N ILE A 154 -14.03 3.27 33.78
CA ILE A 154 -14.43 4.67 33.97
C ILE A 154 -15.94 4.87 33.79
N ASN A 155 -16.57 4.17 32.84
CA ASN A 155 -18.03 4.24 32.70
C ASN A 155 -18.74 3.77 33.99
N SER A 156 -18.18 2.79 34.71
CA SER A 156 -18.76 2.34 35.99
C SER A 156 -18.51 3.33 37.14
N PHE A 157 -17.43 4.10 37.10
CA PHE A 157 -17.11 5.12 38.11
C PHE A 157 -17.83 6.45 37.85
N LEU A 158 -18.01 6.85 36.59
CA LEU A 158 -18.77 8.04 36.19
C LEU A 158 -20.26 7.85 36.47
N ASP A 159 -20.84 6.69 36.11
CA ASP A 159 -22.28 6.46 36.31
C ASP A 159 -22.63 6.48 37.81
N LYS A 160 -21.77 5.90 38.66
CA LYS A 160 -21.99 5.88 40.11
C LYS A 160 -21.76 7.24 40.79
N SER A 161 -20.69 7.96 40.42
CA SER A 161 -20.36 9.27 41.01
C SER A 161 -21.27 10.40 40.53
N LEU A 162 -21.79 10.32 39.31
CA LEU A 162 -22.75 11.30 38.78
C LEU A 162 -24.15 11.07 39.35
N ILE A 163 -24.60 9.82 39.53
CA ILE A 163 -25.90 9.52 40.14
C ILE A 163 -25.90 9.88 41.64
N GLU A 164 -24.80 9.63 42.36
CA GLU A 164 -24.70 9.91 43.80
C GLU A 164 -24.61 11.42 44.10
N ASN A 165 -24.06 12.23 43.19
CA ASN A 165 -24.03 13.70 43.33
C ASN A 165 -25.28 14.41 42.80
N PHE A 166 -26.13 13.76 42.00
CA PHE A 166 -27.43 14.32 41.56
C PHE A 166 -28.58 13.98 42.51
N ILE A 167 -28.41 12.96 43.36
CA ILE A 167 -29.34 12.60 44.44
C ILE A 167 -28.74 13.09 45.77
N LEU A 168 -28.62 14.41 45.91
CA LEU A 168 -28.61 15.11 47.20
C LEU A 168 -29.29 16.47 47.06
#